data_AF-A0A951QCS6-F1
#
_entry.id   AF-A0A951QCS6-F1
#
_cell.length_a   1.000
_cell.length_b   1.000
_cell.length_c   1.000
_cell.angle_alpha   90.00
_cell.angle_beta   90.00
_cell.angle_gamma   90.00
#
_symmetry.space_group_name_H-M   'P 1'
#
loop_
_entity.id
_entity.type
_entity.pdbx_description
1 polymer ?
#
loop_
_entity_poly.entity_id
_entity_poly.type
_entity_poly.pdbx_seq_one_letter_code
_entity_poly.pdbx_strand_id
1 'polypeptide(L)'
;MNLPVVIEIAIGLVFIYLTLSLLTSEIQELIAILLQWRAEHLRKSVENLLTGENIDDPLHQKFVDELYDSPLLRSLNQEAKGLFANAFRQITYSLSRLYHSTTGTRNIFGQQKSAPSYIPAETFSVALLQKLNIEQLSQKVSELTARKFSEERLLLLRNILNDLRNSLGDNALLENEFRHLQNCLQESMDDFISGRATLSSNIEQVSEQLIQFINNTETLLEQDHPCQEIIRKRLPYVKQMILRRQPEPTVTEVLRLIFDKNMSEKSMGASRSSLKASPCLNKIIDSLDRESPELIKQVSDLPEHLKQNLLSLAEQSRLKAESLEAEVRQLETEVANWFDQSMERASGVYKRNAKGVALLIGLLVALLINADTLHMMSRLSKDSLLRETIAQAANQTVQTATVPNNLPPEQAADASGAKLESVKNSVNKALDEIPLPIGWDTVNTQQQEIADRQWSIPFLQRAIGWGVTGVALSMGASFWYDLLQRVIQVRGTGGRPNDR
;
A
#
# COMPACT_ATOMS: atom_id res chain seq x y z
N MET A 1 -42.61 19.87 30.70
CA MET A 1 -41.81 20.68 29.74
C MET A 1 -42.43 20.52 28.37
N ASN A 2 -42.69 21.60 27.64
CA ASN A 2 -43.30 21.50 26.30
C ASN A 2 -42.28 20.91 25.31
N LEU A 3 -42.74 20.08 24.37
CA LEU A 3 -41.88 19.42 23.37
C LEU A 3 -40.92 20.39 22.62
N PRO A 4 -41.34 21.62 22.23
CA PRO A 4 -40.44 22.58 21.60
C PRO A 4 -39.25 22.98 22.48
N VAL A 5 -39.46 23.15 23.79
CA VAL A 5 -38.40 23.52 24.75
C VAL A 5 -37.37 22.41 24.87
N VAL A 6 -37.81 21.15 24.89
CA VAL A 6 -36.90 19.99 24.93
C VAL A 6 -36.04 19.94 23.67
N ILE A 7 -36.63 20.18 22.49
CA ILE A 7 -35.91 20.20 21.21
C ILE A 7 -34.88 21.33 21.18
N GLU A 8 -35.23 22.53 21.65
CA GLU A 8 -34.27 23.66 21.70
C GLU A 8 -33.11 23.41 22.65
N ILE A 9 -33.35 22.81 23.82
CA ILE A 9 -32.28 22.41 24.73
C ILE A 9 -31.37 21.36 24.07
N ALA A 10 -31.95 20.39 23.37
CA ALA A 10 -31.18 19.37 22.63
C ALA A 10 -30.32 20.00 21.53
N ILE A 11 -30.87 20.94 20.73
CA ILE A 11 -30.12 21.69 19.72
C ILE A 11 -28.95 22.43 20.37
N GLY A 12 -29.19 23.12 21.48
CA GLY A 12 -28.15 23.85 22.20
C GLY A 12 -27.03 22.95 22.70
N LEU A 13 -27.37 21.82 23.32
CA LEU A 13 -26.39 20.87 23.84
C LEU A 13 -25.57 20.23 22.70
N VAL A 14 -26.24 19.80 21.62
CA VAL A 14 -25.59 19.21 20.43
C VAL A 14 -24.66 20.22 19.75
N PHE A 15 -25.07 21.49 19.66
CA PHE A 15 -24.23 22.55 19.12
C PHE A 15 -22.98 22.78 19.98
N ILE A 16 -23.13 22.84 21.30
CA ILE A 16 -21.97 22.98 22.21
C ILE A 16 -21.02 21.78 22.04
N TYR A 17 -21.54 20.55 21.99
CA TYR A 17 -20.68 19.39 21.75
C TYR A 17 -20.00 19.41 20.39
N LEU A 18 -20.69 19.85 19.32
CA LEU A 18 -20.07 20.05 18.02
C LEU A 18 -18.87 21.02 18.12
N THR A 19 -19.05 22.17 18.78
CA THR A 19 -17.98 23.16 18.93
C THR A 19 -16.77 22.62 19.69
N LEU A 20 -16.99 21.94 20.82
CA LEU A 20 -15.93 21.36 21.64
C LEU A 20 -15.28 20.15 20.96
N SER A 21 -16.03 19.36 20.19
CA SER A 21 -15.50 18.24 19.40
C SER A 21 -14.63 18.71 18.24
N LEU A 22 -14.93 19.86 17.64
CA LEU A 22 -14.06 20.47 16.62
C LEU A 22 -12.72 20.85 17.24
N LEU A 23 -12.74 21.55 18.37
CA LEU A 23 -11.51 21.90 19.12
C LEU A 23 -10.72 20.66 19.54
N THR A 24 -11.40 19.63 20.05
CA THR A 24 -10.76 18.38 20.47
C THR A 24 -10.12 17.66 19.29
N SER A 25 -10.78 17.67 18.12
CA SER A 25 -10.26 17.04 16.91
C SER A 25 -9.03 17.78 16.37
N GLU A 26 -9.01 19.11 16.43
CA GLU A 26 -7.85 19.95 16.09
C GLU A 26 -6.65 19.62 17.01
N ILE A 27 -6.88 19.58 18.32
CA ILE A 27 -5.84 19.25 19.30
C ILE A 27 -5.30 17.84 19.04
N GLN A 28 -6.19 16.87 18.82
CA GLN A 28 -5.80 15.49 18.54
C GLN A 28 -4.94 15.38 17.27
N GLU A 29 -5.32 16.07 16.19
CA GLU A 29 -4.57 16.07 14.93
C GLU A 29 -3.19 16.73 15.08
N LEU A 30 -3.10 17.86 15.78
CA LEU A 30 -1.82 18.52 16.08
C LEU A 30 -0.88 17.62 16.87
N ILE A 31 -1.41 16.94 17.89
CA ILE A 31 -0.65 15.97 18.68
C ILE A 31 -0.16 14.81 17.79
N ALA A 32 -1.04 14.26 16.93
CA ALA A 32 -0.69 13.16 16.04
C ALA A 32 0.38 13.53 15.01
N ILE A 33 0.32 14.75 14.44
CA ILE A 33 1.33 15.28 13.51
C ILE A 33 2.67 15.45 14.21
N LEU A 34 2.68 16.07 15.39
CA LEU A 34 3.90 16.36 16.14
C LEU A 34 4.57 15.09 16.68
N LEU A 35 3.78 14.08 17.06
CA LEU A 35 4.28 12.80 17.55
C LEU A 35 4.54 11.78 16.44
N GLN A 36 4.18 12.08 15.19
CA GLN A 36 4.35 11.18 14.04
C GLN A 36 3.74 9.79 14.22
N TRP A 37 2.71 9.66 15.07
CA TRP A 37 2.12 8.37 15.42
C TRP A 37 1.59 7.60 14.21
N ARG A 38 1.04 8.32 13.22
CA ARG A 38 0.56 7.70 11.99
C ARG A 38 1.71 7.10 11.17
N ALA A 39 2.83 7.81 11.06
CA ALA A 39 4.02 7.32 10.36
C ALA A 39 4.66 6.15 11.09
N GLU A 40 4.72 6.21 12.42
CA GLU A 40 5.23 5.11 13.27
C GLU A 40 4.37 3.84 13.11
N HIS A 41 3.05 4.00 13.20
CA HIS A 41 2.11 2.89 13.04
C HIS A 41 2.19 2.29 11.63
N LEU A 42 2.26 3.14 10.60
CA LEU A 42 2.40 2.68 9.21
C LEU A 42 3.68 1.87 9.05
N ARG A 43 4.82 2.40 9.52
CA ARG A 43 6.11 1.72 9.42
C ARG A 43 6.12 0.37 10.13
N LYS A 44 5.60 0.30 11.35
CA LYS A 44 5.44 -0.97 12.09
C LYS A 44 4.53 -1.95 11.36
N SER A 45 3.49 -1.46 10.69
CA SER A 45 2.57 -2.31 9.92
C SER A 45 3.24 -2.87 8.67
N VAL A 46 4.08 -2.09 7.99
CA VAL A 46 4.88 -2.54 6.85
C VAL A 46 5.97 -3.53 7.29
N GLU A 47 6.64 -3.27 8.41
CA GLU A 47 7.60 -4.21 9.00
C GLU A 47 6.93 -5.57 9.26
N ASN A 48 5.82 -5.58 10.00
CA ASN A 48 5.05 -6.80 10.24
C ASN A 48 4.55 -7.48 8.96
N LEU A 49 4.16 -6.70 7.94
CA LEU A 49 3.71 -7.23 6.65
C LEU A 49 4.83 -8.01 5.94
N LEU A 50 6.05 -7.45 5.93
CA LEU A 50 7.20 -8.00 5.23
C LEU A 50 7.87 -9.14 6.03
N THR A 51 7.98 -9.00 7.35
CA THR A 51 8.79 -9.90 8.19
C THR A 51 7.96 -10.93 8.95
N GLY A 52 6.63 -10.74 9.01
CA GLY A 52 5.77 -11.47 9.93
C GLY A 52 6.02 -11.06 11.38
N GLU A 53 5.74 -11.95 12.33
CA GLU A 53 5.81 -11.66 13.77
C GLU A 53 7.25 -11.65 14.34
N ASN A 54 8.26 -12.10 13.58
CA ASN A 54 9.67 -12.07 13.99
C ASN A 54 10.34 -10.71 13.67
N ILE A 55 9.98 -9.70 14.46
CA ILE A 55 10.40 -8.29 14.29
C ILE A 55 11.88 -8.05 14.64
N ASP A 56 12.50 -8.95 15.41
CA ASP A 56 13.81 -8.70 16.03
C ASP A 56 15.04 -9.14 15.18
N ASP A 57 14.84 -9.66 13.96
CA ASP A 57 15.97 -10.03 13.09
C ASP A 57 16.64 -8.77 12.48
N PRO A 58 17.95 -8.52 12.75
CA PRO A 58 18.66 -7.36 12.22
C PRO A 58 18.71 -7.31 10.69
N LEU A 59 18.71 -8.46 10.00
CA LEU A 59 18.72 -8.53 8.54
C LEU A 59 17.40 -8.02 7.97
N HIS A 60 16.28 -8.42 8.56
CA HIS A 60 14.95 -7.99 8.16
C HIS A 60 14.77 -6.48 8.36
N GLN A 61 15.24 -5.96 9.49
CA GLN A 61 15.19 -4.52 9.77
C GLN A 61 15.99 -3.71 8.73
N LYS A 62 17.19 -4.18 8.38
CA LYS A 62 18.01 -3.56 7.35
C LYS A 62 17.30 -3.52 6.00
N PHE A 63 16.61 -4.61 5.62
CA PHE A 63 15.83 -4.64 4.38
C PHE A 63 14.70 -3.59 4.38
N VAL A 64 13.95 -3.47 5.48
CA VAL A 64 12.88 -2.48 5.62
C VAL A 64 13.46 -1.05 5.60
N ASP A 65 14.57 -0.80 6.29
CA ASP A 65 15.25 0.49 6.28
C ASP A 65 15.65 0.90 4.85
N GLU A 66 16.28 -0.01 4.11
CA GLU A 66 16.69 0.22 2.72
C GLU A 66 15.49 0.42 1.77
N LEU A 67 14.36 -0.25 2.02
CA LEU A 67 13.13 -0.05 1.26
C LEU A 67 12.59 1.38 1.47
N TYR A 68 12.55 1.85 2.71
CA TYR A 68 12.13 3.22 3.04
C TYR A 68 13.11 4.29 2.56
N ASP A 69 14.39 3.95 2.38
CA ASP A 69 15.39 4.82 1.75
C ASP A 69 15.23 4.95 0.22
N SER A 70 14.36 4.15 -0.41
CA SER A 70 14.10 4.24 -1.85
C SER A 70 13.61 5.65 -2.26
N PRO A 71 13.98 6.15 -3.45
CA PRO A 71 13.56 7.48 -3.91
C PRO A 71 12.04 7.68 -3.90
N LEU A 72 11.29 6.64 -4.26
CA LEU A 72 9.83 6.65 -4.30
C LEU A 72 9.22 6.84 -2.91
N LEU A 73 9.59 6.00 -1.93
CA LEU A 73 9.04 6.11 -0.57
C LEU A 73 9.56 7.33 0.18
N ARG A 74 10.83 7.70 -0.04
CA ARG A 74 11.43 8.88 0.59
C ARG A 74 10.75 10.17 0.13
N SER A 75 10.30 10.25 -1.13
CA SER A 75 9.59 11.42 -1.65
C SER A 75 8.23 11.67 -0.97
N LEU A 76 7.61 10.63 -0.41
CA LEU A 76 6.34 10.71 0.31
C LEU A 76 6.49 11.26 1.74
N ASN A 77 7.71 11.32 2.25
CA ASN A 77 7.96 11.78 3.62
C ASN A 77 7.80 13.31 3.71
N GLN A 78 6.64 13.74 4.22
CA GLN A 78 6.36 15.14 4.51
C GLN A 78 6.57 15.41 6.01
N GLU A 79 7.67 16.08 6.33
CA GLU A 79 7.94 16.53 7.70
C GLU A 79 7.30 17.89 7.97
N ALA A 80 6.68 18.06 9.14
CA ALA A 80 6.23 19.35 9.63
C ALA A 80 7.45 20.27 9.86
N LYS A 81 7.50 21.41 9.16
CA LYS A 81 8.60 22.38 9.25
C LYS A 81 8.19 23.57 10.13
N GLY A 82 8.89 23.81 11.24
CA GLY A 82 8.65 24.98 12.09
C GLY A 82 9.41 24.97 13.43
N LEU A 83 9.51 26.15 14.07
CA LEU A 83 10.19 26.32 15.37
C LEU A 83 9.52 25.52 16.50
N PHE A 84 8.19 25.58 16.59
CA PHE A 84 7.43 24.83 17.59
C PHE A 84 7.48 23.32 17.34
N ALA A 85 7.45 22.89 16.07
CA ALA A 85 7.61 21.49 15.70
C ALA A 85 8.98 20.96 16.15
N ASN A 86 10.06 21.71 15.92
CA ASN A 86 11.41 21.33 16.35
C ASN A 86 11.56 21.25 17.88
N ALA A 87 11.00 22.22 18.61
CA ALA A 87 11.03 22.24 20.07
C ALA A 87 10.26 21.06 20.69
N PHE A 88 9.04 20.82 20.20
CA PHE A 88 8.23 19.69 20.68
C PHE A 88 8.89 18.35 20.33
N ARG A 89 9.49 18.23 19.14
CA ARG A 89 10.22 17.02 18.74
C ARG A 89 11.40 16.72 19.66
N GLN A 90 12.12 17.74 20.13
CA GLN A 90 13.20 17.55 21.10
C GLN A 90 12.68 17.01 22.43
N ILE A 91 11.53 17.51 22.89
CA ILE A 91 10.84 17.03 24.10
C ILE A 91 10.39 15.58 23.91
N THR A 92 9.73 15.26 22.79
CA THR A 92 9.22 13.91 22.53
C THR A 92 10.35 12.91 22.33
N TYR A 93 11.44 13.27 21.66
CA TYR A 93 12.64 12.42 21.61
C TYR A 93 13.26 12.20 22.99
N SER A 94 13.27 13.20 23.87
CA SER A 94 13.79 13.04 25.23
C SER A 94 12.93 12.09 26.08
N LEU A 95 11.61 12.20 25.98
CA LEU A 95 10.63 11.30 26.62
C LEU A 95 10.69 9.89 26.01
N SER A 96 10.79 9.79 24.70
CA SER A 96 10.91 8.53 23.95
C SER A 96 12.21 7.81 24.32
N ARG A 97 13.36 8.49 24.41
CA ARG A 97 14.60 7.86 24.93
C ARG A 97 14.42 7.33 26.35
N LEU A 98 13.75 8.08 27.21
CA LEU A 98 13.49 7.65 28.58
C LEU A 98 12.57 6.40 28.58
N TYR A 99 11.49 6.43 27.81
CA TYR A 99 10.56 5.31 27.64
C TYR A 99 11.24 4.06 27.04
N HIS A 100 12.01 4.20 25.97
CA HIS A 100 12.76 3.12 25.34
C HIS A 100 13.87 2.58 26.27
N SER A 101 14.55 3.44 27.04
CA SER A 101 15.56 3.00 28.02
C SER A 101 14.96 2.21 29.18
N THR A 102 13.67 2.41 29.48
CA THR A 102 12.98 1.77 30.60
C THR A 102 12.15 0.55 30.18
N THR A 103 11.62 0.54 28.95
CA THR A 103 10.81 -0.56 28.41
C THR A 103 11.58 -1.50 27.48
N GLY A 104 12.83 -1.15 27.13
CA GLY A 104 13.65 -1.92 26.18
C GLY A 104 13.15 -1.88 24.73
N THR A 105 12.17 -1.02 24.42
CA THR A 105 11.56 -0.92 23.08
C THR A 105 12.46 -0.13 22.12
N ARG A 106 12.57 -0.56 20.85
CA ARG A 106 13.47 0.04 19.83
C ARG A 106 12.88 1.32 19.23
N ASN A 107 13.76 2.24 18.80
CA ASN A 107 13.36 3.34 17.90
C ASN A 107 12.96 2.78 16.52
N ILE A 108 11.67 2.89 16.20
CA ILE A 108 11.09 2.32 14.98
C ILE A 108 11.67 2.97 13.72
N PHE A 109 12.07 4.24 13.75
CA PHE A 109 12.57 4.98 12.58
C PHE A 109 14.04 4.74 12.22
N GLY A 110 14.77 3.90 12.98
CA GLY A 110 16.17 3.57 12.68
C GLY A 110 17.07 4.82 12.65
N GLN A 111 17.74 5.03 11.51
CA GLN A 111 18.59 6.22 11.27
C GLN A 111 17.79 7.43 10.76
N GLN A 112 16.57 7.24 10.27
CA GLN A 112 15.72 8.32 9.80
C GLN A 112 15.02 9.01 10.98
N LYS A 113 14.68 10.29 10.79
CA LYS A 113 13.98 11.07 11.81
C LYS A 113 12.47 10.91 11.72
N SER A 114 11.93 10.58 10.54
CA SER A 114 10.51 10.33 10.29
C SER A 114 10.35 9.36 9.13
N ALA A 115 9.12 8.92 8.90
CA ALA A 115 8.69 8.15 7.75
C ALA A 115 7.42 8.80 7.15
N PRO A 116 7.02 8.45 5.91
CA PRO A 116 5.73 8.86 5.38
C PRO A 116 4.57 8.43 6.29
N SER A 117 3.55 9.28 6.41
CA SER A 117 2.32 8.96 7.16
C SER A 117 1.32 8.17 6.32
N TYR A 118 1.50 8.14 5.01
CA TYR A 118 0.69 7.38 4.06
C TYR A 118 1.57 6.93 2.89
N ILE A 119 1.36 5.70 2.43
CA ILE A 119 2.02 5.14 1.26
C ILE A 119 0.92 4.62 0.34
N PRO A 120 0.78 5.15 -0.90
CA PRO A 120 -0.10 4.57 -1.90
C PRO A 120 0.33 3.14 -2.26
N ALA A 121 -0.63 2.25 -2.48
CA ALA A 121 -0.36 0.83 -2.75
C ALA A 121 0.51 0.61 -4.00
N GLU A 122 0.26 1.36 -5.07
CA GLU A 122 1.04 1.33 -6.31
C GLU A 122 2.48 1.82 -6.09
N THR A 123 2.67 2.89 -5.31
CA THR A 123 4.04 3.36 -5.01
C THR A 123 4.81 2.34 -4.18
N PHE A 124 4.14 1.64 -3.28
CA PHE A 124 4.75 0.55 -2.51
C PHE A 124 5.12 -0.65 -3.39
N SER A 125 4.23 -1.11 -4.27
CA SER A 125 4.48 -2.26 -5.13
C SER A 125 5.65 -2.00 -6.08
N VAL A 126 5.68 -0.82 -6.72
CA VAL A 126 6.80 -0.41 -7.58
C VAL A 126 8.09 -0.35 -6.78
N ALA A 127 8.10 0.31 -5.61
CA ALA A 127 9.30 0.43 -4.79
C ALA A 127 9.82 -0.94 -4.32
N LEU A 128 8.91 -1.86 -3.97
CA LEU A 128 9.27 -3.21 -3.56
C LEU A 128 9.83 -4.02 -4.73
N LEU A 129 9.14 -4.08 -5.87
CA LEU A 129 9.60 -4.85 -7.03
C LEU A 129 10.91 -4.28 -7.62
N GLN A 130 11.09 -2.96 -7.58
CA GLN A 130 12.34 -2.31 -7.96
C GLN A 130 13.47 -2.67 -6.97
N LYS A 131 13.20 -2.67 -5.66
CA LYS A 131 14.18 -3.10 -4.65
C LYS A 131 14.62 -4.56 -4.84
N LEU A 132 13.71 -5.39 -5.33
CA LEU A 132 13.95 -6.80 -5.64
C LEU A 132 14.54 -7.03 -7.03
N ASN A 133 14.66 -5.99 -7.87
CA ASN A 133 15.10 -6.08 -9.26
C ASN A 133 14.36 -7.16 -10.09
N ILE A 134 13.07 -7.37 -9.83
CA ILE A 134 12.28 -8.43 -10.49
C ILE A 134 12.21 -8.22 -12.01
N GLU A 135 12.11 -6.98 -12.46
CA GLU A 135 12.08 -6.65 -13.88
C GLU A 135 13.41 -7.00 -14.57
N GLN A 136 14.55 -6.57 -14.01
CA GLN A 136 15.88 -6.90 -14.55
C GLN A 136 16.15 -8.40 -14.52
N LEU A 137 15.73 -9.07 -13.45
CA LEU A 137 15.83 -10.52 -13.31
C LEU A 137 15.02 -11.24 -14.41
N SER A 138 13.78 -10.82 -14.62
CA SER A 138 12.88 -11.35 -15.66
C SER A 138 13.45 -11.15 -17.07
N GLN A 139 13.96 -9.94 -17.35
CA GLN A 139 14.64 -9.63 -18.62
C GLN A 139 15.85 -10.54 -18.83
N LYS A 140 16.71 -10.69 -17.80
CA LYS A 140 17.93 -11.50 -17.91
C LYS A 140 17.62 -12.98 -18.09
N VAL A 141 16.62 -13.51 -17.40
CA VAL A 141 16.14 -14.88 -17.61
C VAL A 141 15.61 -15.08 -19.03
N SER A 142 14.87 -14.10 -19.56
CA SER A 142 14.34 -14.15 -20.93
C SER A 142 15.47 -14.12 -21.97
N GLU A 143 16.47 -13.26 -21.78
CA GLU A 143 17.70 -13.21 -22.57
C GLU A 143 18.38 -14.58 -22.64
N LEU A 144 18.65 -15.18 -21.48
CA LEU A 144 19.30 -16.48 -21.37
C LEU A 144 18.47 -17.60 -22.00
N THR A 145 17.15 -17.51 -21.89
CA THR A 145 16.22 -18.47 -22.51
C THR A 145 16.31 -18.40 -24.03
N ALA A 146 16.24 -17.20 -24.61
CA ALA A 146 16.33 -16.99 -26.05
C ALA A 146 17.68 -17.45 -26.61
N ARG A 147 18.79 -17.02 -25.98
CA ARG A 147 20.15 -17.41 -26.39
C ARG A 147 20.30 -18.93 -26.42
N LYS A 148 19.91 -19.58 -25.33
CA LYS A 148 20.04 -21.03 -25.18
C LYS A 148 19.15 -21.80 -26.16
N PHE A 149 17.96 -21.29 -26.46
CA PHE A 149 17.12 -21.84 -27.51
C PHE A 149 17.81 -21.80 -28.87
N SER A 150 18.32 -20.62 -29.26
CA SER A 150 19.04 -20.44 -30.53
C SER A 150 20.27 -21.36 -30.62
N GLU A 151 21.11 -21.41 -29.58
CA GLU A 151 22.31 -22.24 -29.52
C GLU A 151 22.01 -23.74 -29.64
N GLU A 152 21.02 -24.25 -28.90
CA GLU A 152 20.65 -25.67 -28.94
C GLU A 152 20.14 -26.08 -30.35
N ARG A 153 19.44 -25.20 -31.08
CA ARG A 153 19.00 -25.46 -32.46
C ARG A 153 20.10 -25.31 -33.49
N LEU A 154 20.93 -24.29 -33.36
CA LEU A 154 22.11 -24.08 -34.21
C LEU A 154 23.08 -25.26 -34.11
N LEU A 155 23.27 -25.83 -32.92
CA LEU A 155 24.12 -26.99 -32.72
C LEU A 155 23.60 -28.22 -33.49
N LEU A 156 22.27 -28.45 -33.49
CA LEU A 156 21.65 -29.54 -34.25
C LEU A 156 21.91 -29.39 -35.75
N LEU A 157 21.72 -28.18 -36.30
CA LEU A 157 22.00 -27.90 -37.72
C LEU A 157 23.49 -28.03 -38.04
N ARG A 158 24.37 -27.50 -37.19
CA ARG A 158 25.82 -27.57 -37.39
C ARG A 158 26.33 -29.01 -37.46
N ASN A 159 25.78 -29.90 -36.64
CA ASN A 159 26.14 -31.32 -36.68
C ASN A 159 25.74 -31.95 -38.03
N ILE A 160 24.55 -31.62 -38.55
CA ILE A 160 24.08 -32.11 -39.85
C ILE A 160 24.93 -31.55 -41.00
N LEU A 161 25.32 -30.28 -40.93
CA LEU A 161 26.17 -29.66 -41.93
C LEU A 161 27.58 -30.25 -41.92
N ASN A 162 28.13 -30.56 -40.75
CA ASN A 162 29.41 -31.28 -40.65
C ASN A 162 29.32 -32.69 -41.24
N ASP A 163 28.22 -33.43 -40.99
CA ASP A 163 27.97 -34.74 -41.62
C ASP A 163 27.88 -34.63 -43.15
N LEU A 164 27.22 -33.57 -43.65
CA LEU A 164 27.14 -33.25 -45.08
C LEU A 164 28.52 -32.96 -45.67
N ARG A 165 29.30 -32.09 -45.05
CA ARG A 165 30.66 -31.71 -45.49
C ARG A 165 31.57 -32.93 -45.58
N ASN A 166 31.53 -33.80 -44.57
CA ASN A 166 32.33 -35.03 -44.55
C ASN A 166 31.92 -36.02 -45.65
N SER A 167 30.66 -35.95 -46.13
CA SER A 167 30.11 -36.89 -47.13
C SER A 167 30.18 -36.36 -48.57
N LEU A 168 30.20 -35.04 -48.77
CA LEU A 168 30.06 -34.39 -50.09
C LEU A 168 31.26 -33.52 -50.51
N GLY A 169 32.24 -33.31 -49.63
CA GLY A 169 33.32 -32.35 -49.87
C GLY A 169 32.91 -30.91 -49.58
N ASP A 170 33.82 -29.97 -49.83
CA ASP A 170 33.66 -28.57 -49.44
C ASP A 170 32.64 -27.85 -50.35
N ASN A 171 31.46 -27.53 -49.80
CA ASN A 171 30.34 -26.95 -50.54
C ASN A 171 30.18 -25.47 -50.16
N ALA A 172 30.87 -24.58 -50.88
CA ALA A 172 30.94 -23.14 -50.57
C ALA A 172 29.56 -22.45 -50.50
N LEU A 173 28.58 -22.93 -51.28
CA LEU A 173 27.21 -22.42 -51.27
C LEU A 173 26.49 -22.69 -49.93
N LEU A 174 26.61 -23.92 -49.42
CA LEU A 174 25.97 -24.33 -48.17
C LEU A 174 26.59 -23.59 -46.97
N GLU A 175 27.90 -23.35 -47.00
CA GLU A 175 28.62 -22.59 -45.99
C GLU A 175 28.21 -21.10 -46.00
N ASN A 176 27.89 -20.53 -47.17
CA ASN A 176 27.38 -19.17 -47.26
C ASN A 176 25.96 -19.05 -46.71
N GLU A 177 25.06 -19.99 -47.04
CA GLU A 177 23.70 -20.05 -46.47
C GLU A 177 23.74 -20.21 -44.94
N PHE A 178 24.65 -21.04 -44.43
CA PHE A 178 24.79 -21.20 -42.98
C PHE A 178 25.31 -19.93 -42.31
N ARG A 179 26.28 -19.24 -42.91
CA ARG A 179 26.73 -17.92 -42.42
C ARG A 179 25.60 -16.88 -42.45
N HIS A 180 24.79 -16.88 -43.50
CA HIS A 180 23.62 -16.00 -43.57
C HIS A 180 22.63 -16.28 -42.44
N LEU A 181 22.30 -17.56 -42.20
CA LEU A 181 21.47 -17.97 -41.06
C LEU A 181 22.05 -17.48 -39.72
N GLN A 182 23.36 -17.64 -39.50
CA GLN A 182 24.00 -17.16 -38.27
C GLN A 182 23.84 -15.65 -38.10
N ASN A 183 24.00 -14.88 -39.16
CA ASN A 183 23.80 -13.43 -39.13
C ASN A 183 22.33 -13.07 -38.84
N CYS A 184 21.36 -13.70 -39.50
CA CYS A 184 19.93 -13.45 -39.25
C CYS A 184 19.51 -13.78 -37.82
N LEU A 185 20.06 -14.86 -37.25
CA LEU A 185 19.81 -15.23 -35.85
C LEU A 185 20.45 -14.25 -34.88
N GLN A 186 21.62 -13.71 -35.20
CA GLN A 186 22.27 -12.67 -34.42
C GLN A 186 21.45 -11.37 -34.46
N GLU A 187 20.98 -10.94 -35.63
CA GLU A 187 20.11 -9.77 -35.78
C GLU A 187 18.81 -9.92 -34.98
N SER A 188 18.17 -11.10 -35.04
CA SER A 188 16.97 -11.39 -34.25
C SER A 188 17.23 -11.30 -32.75
N MET A 189 18.40 -11.78 -32.29
CA MET A 189 18.82 -11.66 -30.89
C MET A 189 19.09 -10.22 -30.49
N ASP A 190 19.73 -9.44 -31.36
CA ASP A 190 20.00 -8.02 -31.11
C ASP A 190 18.70 -7.21 -31.05
N ASP A 191 17.70 -7.53 -31.89
CA ASP A 191 16.36 -6.95 -31.82
C ASP A 191 15.67 -7.25 -30.48
N PHE A 192 15.79 -8.49 -30.00
CA PHE A 192 15.24 -8.91 -28.71
C PHE A 192 15.93 -8.24 -27.52
N ILE A 193 17.27 -8.25 -27.48
CA ILE A 193 18.07 -7.61 -26.42
C ILE A 193 17.81 -6.09 -26.39
N SER A 194 17.57 -5.48 -27.56
CA SER A 194 17.22 -4.05 -27.66
C SER A 194 15.76 -3.74 -27.27
N GLY A 195 14.96 -4.74 -26.90
CA GLY A 195 13.55 -4.59 -26.55
C GLY A 195 12.63 -4.31 -27.74
N ARG A 196 13.08 -4.54 -28.98
CA ARG A 196 12.28 -4.37 -30.20
C ARG A 196 11.38 -5.58 -30.50
N ALA A 197 11.64 -6.72 -29.86
CA ALA A 197 10.87 -7.94 -29.96
C ALA A 197 10.62 -8.54 -28.56
N THR A 198 9.55 -9.31 -28.41
CA THR A 198 9.28 -10.12 -27.21
C THR A 198 9.96 -11.48 -27.30
N LEU A 199 10.04 -12.21 -26.19
CA LEU A 199 10.63 -13.56 -26.16
C LEU A 199 9.89 -14.51 -27.12
N SER A 200 8.57 -14.58 -27.05
CA SER A 200 7.75 -15.37 -27.98
C SER A 200 8.00 -15.01 -29.44
N SER A 201 8.02 -13.71 -29.77
CA SER A 201 8.25 -13.26 -31.15
C SER A 201 9.66 -13.59 -31.64
N ASN A 202 10.68 -13.47 -30.78
CA ASN A 202 12.04 -13.87 -31.08
C ASN A 202 12.15 -15.39 -31.33
N ILE A 203 11.57 -16.21 -30.44
CA ILE A 203 11.57 -17.68 -30.60
C ILE A 203 10.87 -18.10 -31.90
N GLU A 204 9.77 -17.45 -32.25
CA GLU A 204 9.04 -17.69 -33.50
C GLU A 204 9.88 -17.31 -34.73
N GLN A 205 10.45 -16.09 -34.74
CA GLN A 205 11.35 -15.64 -35.80
C GLN A 205 12.54 -16.58 -35.99
N VAL A 206 13.21 -16.98 -34.90
CA VAL A 206 14.32 -17.95 -34.93
C VAL A 206 13.85 -19.27 -35.54
N SER A 207 12.67 -19.76 -35.16
CA SER A 207 12.12 -21.01 -35.69
C SER A 207 11.85 -20.91 -37.19
N GLU A 208 11.29 -19.80 -37.66
CA GLU A 208 11.05 -19.54 -39.08
C GLU A 208 12.34 -19.50 -39.90
N GLN A 209 13.36 -18.77 -39.42
CA GLN A 209 14.67 -18.68 -40.09
C GLN A 209 15.33 -20.05 -40.21
N LEU A 210 15.27 -20.86 -39.14
CA LEU A 210 15.79 -22.24 -39.16
C LEU A 210 15.03 -23.13 -40.13
N ILE A 211 13.70 -22.99 -40.23
CA ILE A 211 12.86 -23.74 -41.17
C ILE A 211 13.17 -23.34 -42.61
N GLN A 212 13.33 -22.03 -42.88
CA GLN A 212 13.69 -21.53 -44.19
C GLN A 212 15.04 -22.08 -44.64
N PHE A 213 16.04 -22.08 -43.76
CA PHE A 213 17.33 -22.72 -44.02
C PHE A 213 17.22 -24.20 -44.37
N ILE A 214 16.39 -24.96 -43.62
CA ILE A 214 16.13 -26.38 -43.91
C ILE A 214 15.52 -26.56 -45.29
N ASN A 215 14.50 -25.78 -45.64
CA ASN A 215 13.84 -25.88 -46.93
C ASN A 215 14.81 -25.55 -48.08
N ASN A 216 15.62 -24.49 -47.95
CA ASN A 216 16.65 -24.13 -48.92
C ASN A 216 17.68 -25.27 -49.10
N THR A 217 18.09 -25.88 -47.98
CA THR A 217 19.01 -27.02 -47.97
C THR A 217 18.41 -28.25 -48.65
N GLU A 218 17.12 -28.54 -48.42
CA GLU A 218 16.42 -29.65 -49.10
C GLU A 218 16.42 -29.47 -50.62
N THR A 219 16.13 -28.27 -51.12
CA THR A 219 16.17 -27.94 -52.56
C THR A 219 17.57 -28.06 -53.14
N LEU A 220 18.60 -27.60 -52.42
CA LEU A 220 20.01 -27.73 -52.85
C LEU A 220 20.47 -29.19 -52.95
N LEU A 221 19.86 -30.09 -52.18
CA LEU A 221 20.22 -31.50 -52.11
C LEU A 221 19.47 -32.38 -53.13
N GLU A 222 18.72 -31.82 -54.10
CA GLU A 222 17.86 -32.59 -55.01
C GLU A 222 18.58 -33.54 -56.01
N GLN A 223 19.92 -33.50 -56.13
CA GLN A 223 20.67 -34.31 -57.11
C GLN A 223 20.99 -35.76 -56.65
N ASP A 224 21.12 -36.70 -57.60
CA ASP A 224 21.22 -38.16 -57.43
C ASP A 224 22.52 -38.66 -56.74
N HIS A 225 22.75 -38.30 -55.47
CA HIS A 225 23.84 -38.88 -54.67
C HIS A 225 23.31 -39.60 -53.41
N PRO A 226 23.69 -40.87 -53.16
CA PRO A 226 23.13 -41.68 -52.05
C PRO A 226 23.37 -41.08 -50.65
N CYS A 227 24.47 -40.35 -50.44
CA CYS A 227 24.70 -39.64 -49.18
C CYS A 227 23.76 -38.44 -48.96
N GLN A 228 23.24 -37.83 -50.04
CA GLN A 228 22.26 -36.74 -49.94
C GLN A 228 20.89 -37.28 -49.52
N GLU A 229 20.52 -38.50 -49.94
CA GLU A 229 19.24 -39.13 -49.60
C GLU A 229 19.12 -39.47 -48.10
N ILE A 230 20.20 -39.96 -47.47
CA ILE A 230 20.23 -40.26 -46.03
C ILE A 230 19.96 -39.00 -45.21
N ILE A 231 20.55 -37.87 -45.61
CA ILE A 231 20.45 -36.61 -44.88
C ILE A 231 19.13 -35.91 -45.20
N ARG A 232 18.63 -36.00 -46.44
CA ARG A 232 17.27 -35.60 -46.81
C ARG A 232 16.22 -36.29 -45.95
N LYS A 233 16.41 -37.57 -45.63
CA LYS A 233 15.52 -38.30 -44.70
C LYS A 233 15.61 -37.83 -43.24
N ARG A 234 16.70 -37.15 -42.83
CA ARG A 234 16.88 -36.63 -41.45
C ARG A 234 16.33 -35.20 -41.26
N LEU A 235 16.34 -34.37 -42.31
CA LEU A 235 15.88 -32.97 -42.27
C LEU A 235 14.43 -32.81 -41.76
N PRO A 236 13.45 -33.66 -42.11
CA PRO A 236 12.10 -33.59 -41.55
C PRO A 236 12.03 -33.77 -40.03
N TYR A 237 12.87 -34.66 -39.47
CA TYR A 237 12.92 -34.86 -38.02
C TYR A 237 13.47 -33.64 -37.30
N VAL A 238 14.43 -32.94 -37.91
CA VAL A 238 15.06 -31.74 -37.37
C VAL A 238 14.07 -30.58 -37.41
N LYS A 239 13.33 -30.45 -38.51
CA LYS A 239 12.22 -29.51 -38.67
C LYS A 239 11.16 -29.71 -37.57
N GLN A 240 10.76 -30.96 -37.30
CA GLN A 240 9.87 -31.27 -36.19
C GLN A 240 10.46 -30.90 -34.82
N MET A 241 11.77 -31.10 -34.63
CA MET A 241 12.42 -30.72 -33.37
C MET A 241 12.44 -29.21 -33.18
N ILE A 242 12.70 -28.43 -34.22
CA ILE A 242 12.68 -26.96 -34.20
C ILE A 242 11.28 -26.44 -33.86
N LEU A 243 10.24 -27.00 -34.49
CA LEU A 243 8.84 -26.64 -34.27
C LEU A 243 8.31 -26.96 -32.86
N ARG A 244 9.07 -27.68 -32.02
CA ARG A 244 8.64 -27.91 -30.63
C ARG A 244 8.65 -26.61 -29.85
N ARG A 245 7.45 -26.15 -29.48
CA ARG A 245 7.22 -24.99 -28.62
C ARG A 245 7.96 -25.17 -27.28
N GLN A 246 8.80 -24.21 -26.93
CA GLN A 246 9.35 -24.09 -25.58
C GLN A 246 8.38 -23.25 -24.75
N PRO A 247 8.01 -23.68 -23.53
CA PRO A 247 7.27 -22.83 -22.62
C PRO A 247 8.16 -21.65 -22.21
N GLU A 248 7.60 -20.44 -22.18
CA GLU A 248 8.26 -19.30 -21.55
C GLU A 248 8.43 -19.57 -20.05
N PRO A 249 9.58 -19.21 -19.44
CA PRO A 249 9.75 -19.30 -18.00
C PRO A 249 8.74 -18.36 -17.33
N THR A 250 8.15 -18.79 -16.21
CA THR A 250 7.24 -17.97 -15.41
C THR A 250 7.97 -17.27 -14.26
N VAL A 251 7.46 -16.13 -13.79
CA VAL A 251 8.00 -15.43 -12.61
C VAL A 251 8.00 -16.37 -11.40
N THR A 252 6.92 -17.15 -11.25
CA THR A 252 6.82 -18.16 -10.20
C THR A 252 7.97 -19.17 -10.24
N GLU A 253 8.29 -19.72 -11.42
CA GLU A 253 9.37 -20.71 -11.57
C GLU A 253 10.74 -20.10 -11.29
N VAL A 254 10.97 -18.86 -11.76
CA VAL A 254 12.20 -18.12 -11.49
C VAL A 254 12.37 -17.88 -9.99
N LEU A 255 11.34 -17.37 -9.32
CA LEU A 255 11.38 -17.10 -7.88
C LEU A 255 11.55 -18.37 -7.06
N ARG A 256 10.80 -19.45 -7.36
CA ARG A 256 10.93 -20.73 -6.66
C ARG A 256 12.36 -21.26 -6.74
N LEU A 257 12.98 -21.23 -7.92
CA LEU A 257 14.34 -21.75 -8.08
C LEU A 257 15.38 -20.93 -7.34
N ILE A 258 15.22 -19.61 -7.28
CA ILE A 258 16.10 -18.72 -6.51
C ILE A 258 15.92 -18.94 -5.00
N PHE A 259 14.68 -19.09 -4.53
CA PHE A 259 14.40 -19.30 -3.12
C PHE A 259 14.79 -20.70 -2.63
N ASP A 260 14.52 -21.76 -3.42
CA ASP A 260 14.79 -23.16 -3.06
C ASP A 260 16.29 -23.46 -2.91
N LYS A 261 17.16 -22.81 -3.70
CA LYS A 261 18.63 -22.99 -3.63
C LYS A 261 19.17 -22.69 -2.23
N ASN A 262 18.59 -21.70 -1.54
CA ASN A 262 19.01 -21.30 -0.19
C ASN A 262 18.19 -21.98 0.92
N MET A 263 16.94 -22.36 0.66
CA MET A 263 16.10 -23.09 1.62
C MET A 263 16.66 -24.50 1.91
N SER A 264 17.26 -25.14 0.91
CA SER A 264 17.85 -26.48 1.06
C SER A 264 19.13 -26.51 1.90
N GLU A 265 19.85 -25.40 2.08
CA GLU A 265 21.06 -25.36 2.92
C GLU A 265 20.72 -25.30 4.42
N LYS A 266 19.59 -24.71 4.80
CA LYS A 266 19.15 -24.60 6.21
C LYS A 266 18.37 -25.82 6.70
N SER A 267 17.76 -26.62 5.82
CA SER A 267 17.07 -27.86 6.20
C SER A 267 17.97 -29.08 5.93
N MET A 268 18.83 -29.40 6.90
CA MET A 268 19.54 -30.67 6.90
C MET A 268 18.53 -31.81 7.11
N GLY A 269 18.07 -32.41 5.99
CA GLY A 269 17.29 -33.66 5.98
C GLY A 269 15.77 -33.53 5.92
N ALA A 270 15.20 -32.99 4.84
CA ALA A 270 13.84 -33.33 4.45
C ALA A 270 13.62 -33.17 2.94
N SER A 271 13.22 -34.27 2.31
CA SER A 271 12.64 -34.42 0.97
C SER A 271 12.96 -33.37 -0.11
N ARG A 272 13.74 -33.81 -1.10
CA ARG A 272 13.61 -33.37 -2.50
C ARG A 272 12.20 -33.70 -3.01
N SER A 273 11.17 -32.97 -2.60
CA SER A 273 9.94 -32.85 -3.39
C SER A 273 10.14 -31.77 -4.46
N SER A 274 11.22 -31.92 -5.24
CA SER A 274 11.45 -31.12 -6.42
C SER A 274 10.39 -31.51 -7.44
N LEU A 275 9.39 -30.66 -7.66
CA LEU A 275 8.81 -30.56 -8.99
C LEU A 275 10.02 -30.31 -9.92
N LYS A 276 10.36 -31.33 -10.72
CA LYS A 276 11.55 -31.31 -11.57
C LYS A 276 11.43 -30.12 -12.51
N ALA A 277 12.11 -29.01 -12.19
CA ALA A 277 12.31 -27.94 -13.14
C ALA A 277 12.86 -28.53 -14.43
N SER A 278 12.42 -28.00 -15.57
CA SER A 278 12.93 -28.45 -16.86
C SER A 278 14.47 -28.41 -16.83
N PRO A 279 15.18 -29.44 -17.33
CA PRO A 279 16.63 -29.42 -17.46
C PRO A 279 17.16 -28.18 -18.18
N CYS A 280 16.30 -27.55 -19.01
CA CYS A 280 16.62 -26.29 -19.67
C CYS A 280 16.73 -25.11 -18.70
N LEU A 281 15.79 -25.02 -17.75
CA LEU A 281 15.65 -23.92 -16.78
C LEU A 281 16.74 -23.94 -15.72
N ASN A 282 17.14 -25.12 -15.23
CA ASN A 282 18.27 -25.23 -14.30
C ASN A 282 19.56 -24.68 -14.91
N LYS A 283 19.82 -24.98 -16.20
CA LYS A 283 20.99 -24.43 -16.90
C LYS A 283 20.90 -22.90 -17.06
N ILE A 284 19.69 -22.34 -17.21
CA ILE A 284 19.49 -20.88 -17.29
C ILE A 284 19.85 -20.25 -15.95
N ILE A 285 19.42 -20.83 -14.83
CA ILE A 285 19.77 -20.35 -13.49
C ILE A 285 21.29 -20.47 -13.23
N ASP A 286 21.93 -21.57 -13.64
CA ASP A 286 23.39 -21.72 -13.52
C ASP A 286 24.15 -20.66 -14.34
N SER A 287 23.60 -20.25 -15.49
CA SER A 287 24.15 -19.12 -16.26
C SER A 287 23.87 -17.79 -15.58
N LEU A 288 22.67 -17.58 -15.04
CA LEU A 288 22.31 -16.37 -14.29
C LEU A 288 23.19 -16.17 -13.05
N ASP A 289 23.50 -17.25 -12.33
CA ASP A 289 24.38 -17.25 -11.15
C ASP A 289 25.81 -16.86 -11.50
N ARG A 290 26.26 -17.20 -12.72
CA ARG A 290 27.59 -16.84 -13.23
C ARG A 290 27.64 -15.42 -13.80
N GLU A 291 26.60 -14.99 -14.51
CA GLU A 291 26.57 -13.70 -15.19
C GLU A 291 26.10 -12.54 -14.31
N SER A 292 25.20 -12.79 -13.35
CA SER A 292 24.56 -11.77 -12.52
C SER A 292 24.34 -12.22 -11.06
N PRO A 293 25.42 -12.56 -10.31
CA PRO A 293 25.29 -13.08 -8.93
C PRO A 293 24.63 -12.09 -7.96
N GLU A 294 24.74 -10.79 -8.22
CA GLU A 294 24.16 -9.73 -7.38
C GLU A 294 22.63 -9.76 -7.36
N LEU A 295 21.99 -10.05 -8.52
CA LEU A 295 20.53 -10.14 -8.64
C LEU A 295 19.96 -11.29 -7.81
N ILE A 296 20.64 -12.44 -7.83
CA ILE A 296 20.23 -13.61 -7.07
C ILE A 296 20.38 -13.33 -5.57
N LYS A 297 21.51 -12.76 -5.15
CA LYS A 297 21.80 -12.52 -3.73
C LYS A 297 20.72 -11.66 -3.07
N GLN A 298 20.34 -10.55 -3.71
CA GLN A 298 19.33 -9.63 -3.18
C GLN A 298 17.95 -10.26 -2.98
N VAL A 299 17.53 -11.11 -3.92
CA VAL A 299 16.25 -11.83 -3.85
C VAL A 299 16.33 -13.00 -2.86
N SER A 300 17.52 -13.59 -2.69
CA SER A 300 17.71 -14.76 -1.85
C SER A 300 17.77 -14.46 -0.34
N ASP A 301 18.20 -13.25 0.04
CA ASP A 301 18.34 -12.80 1.44
C ASP A 301 17.04 -12.22 2.05
N LEU A 302 15.89 -12.44 1.40
CA LEU A 302 14.60 -11.90 1.85
C LEU A 302 14.03 -12.60 3.09
N PRO A 303 13.20 -11.89 3.88
CA PRO A 303 12.42 -12.50 4.95
C PRO A 303 11.58 -13.67 4.46
N GLU A 304 11.51 -14.73 5.25
CA GLU A 304 10.83 -15.97 4.86
C GLU A 304 9.33 -15.76 4.56
N HIS A 305 8.67 -14.95 5.38
CA HIS A 305 7.28 -14.57 5.17
C HIS A 305 7.07 -13.84 3.83
N LEU A 306 7.99 -12.93 3.47
CA LEU A 306 7.94 -12.22 2.20
C LEU A 306 8.14 -13.16 1.01
N LYS A 307 9.08 -14.12 1.09
CA LYS A 307 9.29 -15.12 0.04
C LYS A 307 8.02 -15.91 -0.25
N GLN A 308 7.36 -16.41 0.80
CA GLN A 308 6.13 -17.20 0.67
C GLN A 308 4.99 -16.39 0.06
N ASN A 309 4.81 -15.14 0.49
CA ASN A 309 3.80 -14.25 -0.08
C ASN A 309 4.09 -13.93 -1.55
N LEU A 310 5.34 -13.58 -1.90
CA LEU A 310 5.72 -13.30 -3.28
C LEU A 310 5.51 -14.52 -4.19
N LEU A 311 5.80 -15.73 -3.71
CA LEU A 311 5.50 -16.95 -4.46
C LEU A 311 3.99 -17.12 -4.70
N SER A 312 3.17 -16.92 -3.67
CA SER A 312 1.72 -17.02 -3.82
C SER A 312 1.14 -15.96 -4.76
N LEU A 313 1.65 -14.72 -4.69
CA LEU A 313 1.24 -13.63 -5.57
C LEU A 313 1.71 -13.88 -7.02
N ALA A 314 2.90 -14.43 -7.22
CA ALA A 314 3.38 -14.83 -8.54
C ALA A 314 2.51 -15.94 -9.14
N GLU A 315 2.12 -16.95 -8.34
CA GLU A 315 1.21 -18.02 -8.79
C GLU A 315 -0.15 -17.46 -9.22
N GLN A 316 -0.68 -16.49 -8.49
CA GLN A 316 -1.93 -15.82 -8.86
C GLN A 316 -1.78 -14.98 -10.13
N SER A 317 -0.63 -14.32 -10.30
CA SER A 317 -0.33 -13.49 -11.47
C SER A 317 -0.28 -14.32 -12.75
N ARG A 318 0.32 -15.52 -12.66
CA ARG A 318 0.36 -16.49 -13.77
C ARG A 318 -1.02 -16.87 -14.29
N LEU A 319 -2.04 -16.96 -13.43
CA LEU A 319 -3.40 -17.32 -13.86
C LEU A 319 -4.05 -16.25 -14.75
N LYS A 320 -3.50 -15.04 -14.76
CA LYS A 320 -4.06 -13.86 -15.45
C LYS A 320 -3.15 -13.32 -16.57
N ALA A 321 -1.98 -13.93 -16.79
CA ALA A 321 -0.98 -13.45 -17.74
C ALA A 321 -0.58 -14.54 -18.75
N GLU A 322 -0.39 -14.13 -20.01
CA GLU A 322 -0.02 -15.02 -21.12
C GLU A 322 1.48 -15.00 -21.45
N SER A 323 2.22 -14.00 -20.96
CA SER A 323 3.66 -13.83 -21.15
C SER A 323 4.35 -13.43 -19.85
N LEU A 324 5.67 -13.64 -19.79
CA LEU A 324 6.45 -13.28 -18.59
C LEU A 324 6.39 -11.78 -18.28
N GLU A 325 6.43 -10.92 -19.30
CA GLU A 325 6.34 -9.46 -19.09
C GLU A 325 4.97 -9.06 -18.51
N ALA A 326 3.89 -9.68 -19.01
CA ALA A 326 2.55 -9.48 -18.47
C ALA A 326 2.43 -10.03 -17.04
N GLU A 327 3.10 -11.14 -16.72
CA GLU A 327 3.13 -11.72 -15.37
C GLU A 327 3.80 -10.77 -14.37
N VAL A 328 4.88 -10.07 -14.76
CA VAL A 328 5.54 -9.07 -13.90
C VAL A 328 4.61 -7.88 -13.61
N ARG A 329 3.92 -7.35 -14.63
CA ARG A 329 2.95 -6.25 -14.45
C ARG A 329 1.76 -6.68 -13.60
N GLN A 330 1.30 -7.91 -13.78
CA GLN A 330 0.23 -8.46 -12.95
C GLN A 330 0.71 -8.66 -11.50
N LEU A 331 1.94 -9.13 -11.30
CA LEU A 331 2.54 -9.27 -9.97
C LEU A 331 2.61 -7.93 -9.23
N GLU A 332 2.95 -6.85 -9.92
CA GLU A 332 2.88 -5.50 -9.34
C GLU A 332 1.49 -5.16 -8.82
N THR A 333 0.45 -5.46 -9.60
CA THR A 333 -0.94 -5.24 -9.22
C THR A 333 -1.35 -6.11 -8.02
N GLU A 334 -0.96 -7.38 -7.99
CA GLU A 334 -1.26 -8.27 -6.87
C GLU A 334 -0.52 -7.85 -5.59
N VAL A 335 0.72 -7.39 -5.69
CA VAL A 335 1.48 -6.83 -4.56
C VAL A 335 0.81 -5.55 -4.03
N ALA A 336 0.34 -4.67 -4.92
CA ALA A 336 -0.39 -3.47 -4.52
C ALA A 336 -1.68 -3.84 -3.77
N ASN A 337 -2.47 -4.78 -4.30
CA ASN A 337 -3.70 -5.26 -3.65
C ASN A 337 -3.42 -5.89 -2.29
N TRP A 338 -2.38 -6.72 -2.19
CA TRP A 338 -1.96 -7.36 -0.93
C TRP A 338 -1.55 -6.32 0.13
N PHE A 339 -0.83 -5.29 -0.29
CA PHE A 339 -0.47 -4.18 0.58
C PHE A 339 -1.70 -3.41 1.06
N ASP A 340 -2.60 -3.03 0.14
CA ASP A 340 -3.79 -2.24 0.47
C ASP A 340 -4.71 -2.95 1.47
N GLN A 341 -5.00 -4.23 1.24
CA GLN A 341 -5.77 -5.06 2.17
C GLN A 341 -5.11 -5.17 3.56
N SER A 342 -3.78 -5.19 3.61
CA SER A 342 -3.04 -5.22 4.86
C SER A 342 -3.07 -3.86 5.56
N MET A 343 -3.01 -2.77 4.80
CA MET A 343 -3.10 -1.41 5.31
C MET A 343 -4.52 -1.04 5.74
N GLU A 344 -5.57 -1.63 5.17
CA GLU A 344 -6.94 -1.47 5.65
C GLU A 344 -7.08 -2.01 7.08
N ARG A 345 -6.56 -3.23 7.34
CA ARG A 345 -6.54 -3.83 8.68
C ARG A 345 -5.69 -3.01 9.66
N ALA A 346 -4.49 -2.61 9.26
CA ALA A 346 -3.62 -1.77 10.06
C ALA A 346 -4.28 -0.42 10.41
N SER A 347 -4.91 0.23 9.43
CA SER A 347 -5.65 1.48 9.63
C SER A 347 -6.82 1.31 10.61
N GLY A 348 -7.48 0.15 10.60
CA GLY A 348 -8.50 -0.19 11.60
C GLY A 348 -7.96 -0.22 13.03
N VAL A 349 -6.79 -0.84 13.24
CA VAL A 349 -6.11 -0.88 14.55
C VAL A 349 -5.74 0.53 15.01
N TYR A 350 -5.15 1.34 14.11
CA TYR A 350 -4.83 2.74 14.39
C TYR A 350 -6.07 3.54 14.81
N LYS A 351 -7.17 3.46 14.05
CA LYS A 351 -8.42 4.16 14.36
C LYS A 351 -8.98 3.77 15.73
N ARG A 352 -8.88 2.49 16.13
CA ARG A 352 -9.32 2.03 17.44
C ARG A 352 -8.47 2.62 18.57
N ASN A 353 -7.16 2.64 18.41
CA ASN A 353 -6.26 3.21 19.41
C ASN A 353 -6.44 4.73 19.51
N ALA A 354 -6.63 5.41 18.38
CA ALA A 354 -6.90 6.85 18.32
C ALA A 354 -8.21 7.23 19.04
N LYS A 355 -9.26 6.40 19.01
CA LYS A 355 -10.49 6.63 19.79
C LYS A 355 -10.25 6.65 21.30
N GLY A 356 -9.37 5.77 21.80
CA GLY A 356 -8.99 5.75 23.23
C GLY A 356 -8.26 7.03 23.62
N VAL A 357 -7.34 7.50 22.77
CA VAL A 357 -6.66 8.78 22.98
C VAL A 357 -7.64 9.96 22.88
N ALA A 358 -8.57 9.94 21.93
CA ALA A 358 -9.61 10.96 21.78
C ALA A 358 -10.48 11.08 23.05
N LEU A 359 -10.78 9.96 23.72
CA LEU A 359 -11.49 9.96 25.00
C LEU A 359 -10.66 10.62 26.12
N LEU A 360 -9.36 10.33 26.20
CA LEU A 360 -8.49 10.96 27.18
C LEU A 360 -8.34 12.46 26.93
N ILE A 361 -8.13 12.87 25.68
CA ILE A 361 -8.08 14.29 25.29
C ILE A 361 -9.41 14.96 25.58
N GLY A 362 -10.54 14.34 25.20
CA GLY A 362 -11.88 14.87 25.47
C GLY A 362 -12.17 15.07 26.96
N LEU A 363 -11.80 14.10 27.80
CA LEU A 363 -11.91 14.23 29.27
C LEU A 363 -11.05 15.38 29.80
N LEU A 364 -9.80 15.48 29.33
CA LEU A 364 -8.87 16.53 29.73
C LEU A 364 -9.37 17.91 29.29
N VAL A 365 -9.87 18.05 28.06
CA VAL A 365 -10.48 19.27 27.55
C VAL A 365 -11.70 19.65 28.37
N ALA A 366 -12.58 18.69 28.69
CA ALA A 366 -13.76 18.93 29.52
C ALA A 366 -13.38 19.46 30.92
N LEU A 367 -12.34 18.89 31.53
CA LEU A 367 -11.81 19.34 32.83
C LEU A 367 -11.19 20.73 32.75
N LEU A 368 -10.30 20.97 31.78
CA LEU A 368 -9.59 22.24 31.65
C LEU A 368 -10.53 23.40 31.34
N ILE A 369 -11.53 23.17 30.47
CA ILE A 369 -12.51 24.19 30.05
C ILE A 369 -13.70 24.27 31.03
N ASN A 370 -13.79 23.37 32.02
CA ASN A 370 -14.97 23.23 32.89
C ASN A 370 -16.28 23.06 32.09
N ALA A 371 -16.25 22.16 31.10
CA ALA A 371 -17.43 21.81 30.33
C ALA A 371 -18.20 20.67 31.01
N ASP A 372 -19.15 21.01 31.88
CA ASP A 372 -20.00 20.08 32.62
C ASP A 372 -21.38 19.93 31.95
N THR A 373 -21.69 18.74 31.42
CA THR A 373 -22.98 18.43 30.78
C THR A 373 -24.19 18.74 31.64
N LEU A 374 -24.15 18.39 32.93
CA LEU A 374 -25.28 18.55 33.84
C LEU A 374 -25.51 20.03 34.13
N HIS A 375 -24.44 20.82 34.25
CA HIS A 375 -24.50 22.27 34.36
C HIS A 375 -25.06 22.90 33.07
N MET A 376 -24.51 22.56 31.90
CA MET A 376 -24.96 23.07 30.60
C MET A 376 -26.47 22.81 30.40
N MET A 377 -26.93 21.60 30.69
CA MET A 377 -28.35 21.24 30.64
C MET A 377 -29.20 22.08 31.61
N SER A 378 -28.73 22.30 32.83
CA SER A 378 -29.42 23.13 33.81
C SER A 378 -29.52 24.60 33.37
N ARG A 379 -28.44 25.15 32.78
CA ARG A 379 -28.42 26.52 32.24
C ARG A 379 -29.37 26.69 31.07
N LEU A 380 -29.29 25.80 30.07
CA LEU A 380 -30.14 25.85 28.87
C LEU A 380 -31.64 25.68 29.19
N SER A 381 -31.97 24.93 30.24
CA SER A 381 -33.37 24.74 30.65
C SER A 381 -33.95 25.94 31.40
N LYS A 382 -33.12 26.72 32.12
CA LYS A 382 -33.56 27.85 32.94
C LYS A 382 -33.51 29.20 32.22
N ASP A 383 -32.57 29.37 31.28
CA ASP A 383 -32.39 30.63 30.55
C ASP A 383 -32.95 30.52 29.12
N SER A 384 -34.06 31.23 28.86
CA SER A 384 -34.70 31.24 27.54
C SER A 384 -33.92 32.02 26.50
N LEU A 385 -33.25 33.10 26.90
CA LEU A 385 -32.49 33.96 25.98
C LEU A 385 -31.26 33.21 25.49
N LEU A 386 -30.48 32.63 26.41
CA LEU A 386 -29.29 31.84 26.07
C LEU A 386 -29.65 30.68 25.13
N ARG A 387 -30.74 29.98 25.42
CA ARG A 387 -31.21 28.86 24.60
C ARG A 387 -31.58 29.34 23.18
N GLU A 388 -32.27 30.47 23.05
CA GLU A 388 -32.66 31.02 21.75
C GLU A 388 -31.44 31.44 20.93
N THR A 389 -30.49 32.16 21.53
CA THR A 389 -29.25 32.59 20.86
C THR A 389 -28.45 31.39 20.32
N ILE A 390 -28.25 30.34 21.14
CA ILE A 390 -27.52 29.14 20.71
C ILE A 390 -28.30 28.38 19.61
N ALA A 391 -29.63 28.27 19.73
CA ALA A 391 -30.43 27.61 18.71
C ALA A 391 -30.42 28.35 17.36
N GLN A 392 -30.36 29.69 17.37
CA GLN A 392 -30.22 30.50 16.16
C GLN A 392 -28.86 30.28 15.50
N ALA A 393 -27.78 30.30 16.28
CA ALA A 393 -26.42 30.02 15.81
C ALA A 393 -26.25 28.62 15.21
N ALA A 394 -26.87 27.62 15.85
CA ALA A 394 -26.91 26.26 15.35
C ALA A 394 -27.61 26.15 13.98
N ASN A 395 -28.74 26.85 13.81
CA ASN A 395 -29.45 26.92 12.53
C ASN A 395 -28.60 27.57 11.43
N GLN A 396 -27.91 28.68 11.74
CA GLN A 396 -27.02 29.35 10.79
C GLN A 396 -25.86 28.44 10.35
N THR A 397 -25.31 27.65 11.29
CA THR A 397 -24.23 26.69 11.01
C THR A 397 -24.67 25.63 10.00
N VAL A 398 -25.86 25.04 10.17
CA VAL A 398 -26.37 24.02 9.25
C VAL A 398 -26.78 24.61 7.89
N GLN A 399 -27.29 25.84 7.85
CA GLN A 399 -27.66 26.50 6.59
C GLN A 399 -26.43 26.90 5.76
N THR A 400 -25.38 27.39 6.41
CA THR A 400 -24.14 27.86 5.76
C THR A 400 -23.25 26.70 5.33
N ALA A 401 -23.25 25.59 6.07
CA ALA A 401 -22.45 24.39 5.76
C ALA A 401 -23.06 23.49 4.65
N THR A 402 -23.96 24.00 3.80
CA THR A 402 -24.58 23.23 2.72
C THR A 402 -23.56 22.85 1.64
N VAL A 403 -23.23 21.56 1.57
CA VAL A 403 -22.41 20.93 0.51
C VAL A 403 -23.33 20.53 -0.66
N PRO A 404 -22.94 20.72 -1.94
CA PRO A 404 -23.70 20.21 -3.08
C PRO A 404 -23.86 18.69 -2.99
N ASN A 405 -25.11 18.21 -2.93
CA ASN A 405 -25.42 16.78 -2.77
C ASN A 405 -25.10 15.90 -4.00
N ASN A 406 -24.46 16.42 -5.05
CA ASN A 406 -24.22 15.73 -6.32
C ASN A 406 -22.74 15.82 -6.76
N LEU A 407 -21.82 15.20 -6.02
CA LEU A 407 -20.43 15.01 -6.47
C LEU A 407 -20.17 13.51 -6.76
N PRO A 408 -19.43 13.16 -7.83
CA PRO A 408 -19.10 11.78 -8.18
C PRO A 408 -18.40 11.02 -7.04
N PRO A 409 -18.60 9.69 -6.91
CA PRO A 409 -18.10 8.89 -5.79
C PRO A 409 -16.59 8.93 -5.56
N GLU A 410 -15.78 9.26 -6.57
CA GLU A 410 -14.31 9.44 -6.43
C GLU A 410 -13.90 10.64 -5.57
N GLN A 411 -14.78 11.63 -5.34
CA GLN A 411 -14.47 12.84 -4.56
C GLN A 411 -15.04 12.82 -3.14
N ALA A 412 -15.64 11.70 -2.71
CA ALA A 412 -16.31 11.59 -1.41
C ALA A 412 -15.35 11.64 -0.19
N ALA A 413 -14.10 11.22 -0.38
CA ALA A 413 -13.06 11.28 0.66
C ALA A 413 -12.61 12.72 0.93
N ASP A 414 -12.40 13.53 -0.12
CA ASP A 414 -12.06 14.96 -0.02
C ASP A 414 -13.28 15.80 0.40
N ALA A 415 -14.49 15.37 0.04
CA ALA A 415 -15.73 16.03 0.43
C ALA A 415 -15.96 16.01 1.95
N SER A 416 -15.52 14.97 2.66
CA SER A 416 -15.67 14.88 4.13
C SER A 416 -14.75 15.86 4.87
N GLY A 417 -13.53 16.06 4.38
CA GLY A 417 -12.60 17.07 4.90
C GLY A 417 -13.06 18.49 4.60
N ALA A 418 -13.46 18.77 3.35
CA ALA A 418 -14.00 20.07 2.95
C ALA A 418 -15.31 20.43 3.69
N LYS A 419 -16.16 19.44 3.96
CA LYS A 419 -17.38 19.60 4.78
C LYS A 419 -17.03 19.97 6.23
N LEU A 420 -16.00 19.37 6.81
CA LEU A 420 -15.61 19.70 8.18
C LEU A 420 -15.00 21.10 8.29
N GLU A 421 -14.23 21.53 7.29
CA GLU A 421 -13.67 22.89 7.23
C GLU A 421 -14.74 23.99 7.09
N SER A 422 -15.78 23.77 6.27
CA SER A 422 -16.90 24.73 6.18
C SER A 422 -17.69 24.82 7.47
N VAL A 423 -17.87 23.70 8.17
CA VAL A 423 -18.49 23.64 9.50
C VAL A 423 -17.63 24.38 10.54
N LYS A 424 -16.32 24.16 10.56
CA LYS A 424 -15.38 24.90 11.45
C LYS A 424 -15.52 26.41 11.28
N ASN A 425 -15.46 26.90 10.05
CA ASN A 425 -15.55 28.33 9.76
C ASN A 425 -16.91 28.92 10.18
N SER A 426 -17.99 28.17 9.97
CA SER A 426 -19.34 28.58 10.38
C SER A 426 -19.48 28.63 11.91
N VAL A 427 -18.92 27.64 12.62
CA VAL A 427 -18.91 27.59 14.08
C VAL A 427 -18.08 28.73 14.67
N ASN A 428 -16.88 29.00 14.14
CA ASN A 428 -16.03 30.09 14.64
C ASN A 428 -16.75 31.45 14.54
N LYS A 429 -17.41 31.73 13.42
CA LYS A 429 -18.19 32.96 13.24
C LYS A 429 -19.36 33.06 14.21
N ALA A 430 -19.99 31.93 14.53
CA ALA A 430 -21.09 31.88 15.49
C ALA A 430 -20.62 32.04 16.94
N LEU A 431 -19.41 31.60 17.28
CA LEU A 431 -18.88 31.63 18.65
C LEU A 431 -18.51 33.04 19.14
N ASP A 432 -18.16 33.97 18.26
CA ASP A 432 -17.75 35.35 18.62
C ASP A 432 -18.87 36.14 19.34
N GLU A 433 -20.13 35.73 19.21
CA GLU A 433 -21.30 36.46 19.71
C GLU A 433 -22.03 35.74 20.87
N ILE A 434 -21.56 34.56 21.30
CA ILE A 434 -22.33 33.67 22.20
C ILE A 434 -21.60 33.43 23.54
N PRO A 435 -22.21 33.79 24.68
CA PRO A 435 -21.71 33.36 25.99
C PRO A 435 -22.05 31.88 26.21
N LEU A 436 -21.09 30.99 26.02
CA LEU A 436 -21.27 29.56 26.28
C LEU A 436 -21.37 29.28 27.80
N PRO A 437 -22.26 28.36 28.25
CA PRO A 437 -22.38 27.96 29.66
C PRO A 437 -21.27 26.99 30.10
N ILE A 438 -20.02 27.37 29.85
CA ILE A 438 -18.79 26.62 30.16
C ILE A 438 -17.74 27.60 30.70
N GLY A 439 -16.72 27.10 31.38
CA GLY A 439 -15.62 27.94 31.87
C GLY A 439 -15.54 28.02 33.40
N TRP A 440 -14.40 28.52 33.88
CA TRP A 440 -14.10 28.70 35.30
C TRP A 440 -14.47 30.11 35.82
N ASP A 441 -15.41 30.79 35.17
CA ASP A 441 -15.89 32.07 35.66
C ASP A 441 -16.61 31.90 37.00
N THR A 442 -16.67 32.99 37.76
CA THR A 442 -17.24 32.99 39.11
C THR A 442 -18.71 32.61 39.12
N VAL A 443 -19.46 32.93 38.05
CA VAL A 443 -20.90 32.65 37.97
C VAL A 443 -21.15 31.16 37.76
N ASN A 444 -20.46 30.54 36.80
CA ASN A 444 -20.59 29.11 36.53
C ASN A 444 -20.09 28.27 37.70
N THR A 445 -18.94 28.63 38.28
CA THR A 445 -18.35 27.90 39.43
C THR A 445 -19.28 27.95 40.65
N GLN A 446 -19.83 29.11 41.01
CA GLN A 446 -20.78 29.22 42.13
C GLN A 446 -22.04 28.38 41.90
N GLN A 447 -22.58 28.37 40.69
CA GLN A 447 -23.78 27.60 40.38
C GLN A 447 -23.52 26.09 40.40
N GLN A 448 -22.35 25.64 39.96
CA GLN A 448 -21.91 24.25 40.08
C GLN A 448 -21.76 23.86 41.55
N GLU A 449 -21.11 24.67 42.39
CA GLU A 449 -20.96 24.41 43.82
C GLU A 449 -22.31 24.31 44.56
N ILE A 450 -23.29 25.15 44.20
CA ILE A 450 -24.64 25.07 44.76
C ILE A 450 -25.32 23.74 44.40
N ALA A 451 -25.16 23.28 43.16
CA ALA A 451 -25.70 22.00 42.70
C ALA A 451 -24.99 20.82 43.38
N ASP A 452 -23.66 20.88 43.48
CA ASP A 452 -22.83 19.87 44.12
C ASP A 452 -23.21 19.64 45.59
N ARG A 453 -23.59 20.70 46.34
CA ARG A 453 -24.05 20.59 47.74
C ARG A 453 -25.34 19.77 47.92
N GLN A 454 -26.11 19.55 46.84
CA GLN A 454 -27.32 18.73 46.88
C GLN A 454 -27.00 17.23 46.84
N TRP A 455 -25.77 16.86 46.47
CA TRP A 455 -25.30 15.49 46.43
C TRP A 455 -24.57 15.12 47.72
N SER A 456 -24.63 13.83 48.10
CA SER A 456 -23.90 13.32 49.27
C SER A 456 -22.38 13.52 49.17
N ILE A 457 -21.85 13.68 47.95
CA ILE A 457 -20.44 13.96 47.68
C ILE A 457 -20.36 15.23 46.81
N PRO A 458 -19.79 16.35 47.33
CA PRO A 458 -19.92 17.70 46.77
C PRO A 458 -19.05 17.98 45.53
N PHE A 459 -18.71 16.95 44.74
CA PHE A 459 -18.05 17.09 43.44
C PHE A 459 -18.44 15.97 42.46
N LEU A 460 -19.26 15.00 42.92
CA LEU A 460 -19.58 13.81 42.14
C LEU A 460 -20.46 14.17 40.94
N GLN A 461 -21.38 15.12 41.10
CA GLN A 461 -22.21 15.60 40.01
C GLN A 461 -21.34 16.20 38.90
N ARG A 462 -20.43 17.12 39.25
CA ARG A 462 -19.51 17.73 38.30
C ARG A 462 -18.56 16.71 37.65
N ALA A 463 -18.07 15.73 38.41
CA ALA A 463 -17.26 14.63 37.88
C ALA A 463 -18.02 13.78 36.85
N ILE A 464 -19.30 13.48 37.10
CA ILE A 464 -20.18 12.80 36.12
C ILE A 464 -20.38 13.69 34.89
N GLY A 465 -20.63 14.98 35.09
CA GLY A 465 -20.80 15.96 34.02
C GLY A 465 -19.60 16.05 33.07
N TRP A 466 -18.38 16.14 33.62
CA TRP A 466 -17.14 16.09 32.85
C TRP A 466 -16.93 14.73 32.17
N GLY A 467 -17.31 13.63 32.84
CA GLY A 467 -17.26 12.30 32.26
C GLY A 467 -18.16 12.16 31.02
N VAL A 468 -19.42 12.63 31.12
CA VAL A 468 -20.36 12.64 29.99
C VAL A 468 -19.87 13.54 28.87
N THR A 469 -19.34 14.72 29.19
CA THR A 469 -18.75 15.60 28.17
C THR A 469 -17.54 14.94 27.51
N GLY A 470 -16.61 14.35 28.25
CA GLY A 470 -15.44 13.67 27.69
C GLY A 470 -15.81 12.54 26.72
N VAL A 471 -16.81 11.72 27.09
CA VAL A 471 -17.37 10.70 26.18
C VAL A 471 -18.00 11.34 24.95
N ALA A 472 -18.78 12.41 25.11
CA ALA A 472 -19.37 13.14 24.00
C ALA A 472 -18.30 13.68 23.04
N LEU A 473 -17.23 14.29 23.56
CA LEU A 473 -16.15 14.84 22.73
C LEU A 473 -15.41 13.75 21.93
N SER A 474 -15.24 12.56 22.54
CA SER A 474 -14.60 11.40 21.89
C SER A 474 -15.34 10.87 20.66
N MET A 475 -16.63 11.20 20.50
CA MET A 475 -17.42 10.81 19.32
C MET A 475 -17.01 11.58 18.05
N GLY A 476 -16.32 12.71 18.20
CA GLY A 476 -15.85 13.54 17.11
C GLY A 476 -16.90 14.49 16.54
N ALA A 477 -16.45 15.50 15.81
CA ALA A 477 -17.30 16.58 15.32
C ALA A 477 -18.29 16.14 14.23
N SER A 478 -17.91 15.18 13.38
CA SER A 478 -18.78 14.66 12.32
C SER A 478 -20.07 14.05 12.88
N PHE A 479 -19.98 13.30 13.98
CA PHE A 479 -21.14 12.72 14.66
C PHE A 479 -22.12 13.82 15.14
N TRP A 480 -21.61 14.83 15.85
CA TRP A 480 -22.46 15.90 16.39
C TRP A 480 -23.03 16.80 15.31
N TYR A 481 -22.32 17.00 14.19
CA TYR A 481 -22.85 17.73 13.04
C TYR A 481 -24.03 17.00 12.39
N ASP A 482 -23.87 15.70 12.11
CA ASP A 482 -24.93 14.89 11.51
C ASP A 482 -26.15 14.79 12.45
N LEU A 483 -25.92 14.73 13.77
CA LEU A 483 -26.99 14.79 14.77
C LEU A 483 -27.68 16.16 14.78
N LEU A 484 -26.92 17.26 14.71
CA LEU A 484 -27.45 18.61 14.68
C LEU A 484 -28.38 18.81 13.48
N GLN A 485 -27.93 18.36 12.30
CA GLN A 485 -28.71 18.41 11.08
C GLN A 485 -30.04 17.66 11.22
N ARG A 486 -30.03 16.43 11.77
CA ARG A 486 -31.23 15.63 12.00
C ARG A 486 -32.20 16.30 12.97
N VAL A 487 -31.70 16.83 14.08
CA VAL A 487 -32.56 17.48 15.10
C VAL A 487 -33.20 18.77 14.56
N ILE A 488 -32.45 19.58 13.79
CA ILE A 488 -32.97 20.80 13.16
C ILE A 488 -34.02 20.47 12.08
N GLN A 489 -33.81 19.42 11.28
CA GLN A 489 -34.80 18.96 10.30
C GLN A 489 -36.12 18.54 10.96
N VAL A 490 -36.05 17.81 12.08
CA VAL A 490 -37.24 17.41 12.86
C VAL A 490 -37.99 18.62 13.43
N ARG A 491 -37.29 19.68 13.83
CA ARG A 491 -37.91 20.95 14.21
C ARG A 491 -38.66 21.60 13.04
N GLY A 492 -38.09 21.54 11.83
CA GLY A 492 -38.65 22.14 10.62
C GLY A 492 -39.90 21.43 10.06
N THR A 493 -40.07 20.13 10.29
CA THR A 493 -41.24 19.35 9.83
C THR A 493 -42.44 19.41 10.78
N GLY A 494 -42.27 20.00 11.97
CA GLY A 494 -43.24 19.94 13.08
C GLY A 494 -44.22 21.12 13.24
N GLY A 495 -44.29 22.12 12.34
CA GLY A 495 -45.35 23.14 12.49
C GLY A 495 -45.39 24.30 11.47
N ARG A 496 -46.50 24.37 10.73
CA ARG A 496 -47.27 25.61 10.52
C ARG A 496 -48.73 25.30 10.89
N PRO A 497 -49.30 25.85 11.97
CA PRO A 497 -50.75 25.90 12.12
C PRO A 497 -51.28 26.83 11.03
N ASN A 498 -52.24 26.36 10.23
CA ASN A 498 -53.02 27.27 9.37
C ASN A 498 -53.89 28.11 10.30
N ASP A 499 -53.61 29.42 10.36
CA ASP A 499 -54.58 30.39 10.88
C ASP A 499 -55.84 30.34 10.01
N ARG A 500 -56.97 29.96 10.62
CA ARG A 500 -58.32 30.24 10.15
C ARG A 500 -59.17 30.73 11.30
#